data_AF-A0A9Q1H3N3-F1
#
_entry.id   AF-A0A9Q1H3N3-F1
#
_cell.length_a   1.000
_cell.length_b   1.000
_cell.length_c   1.000
_cell.angle_alpha   90.00
_cell.angle_beta   90.00
_cell.angle_gamma   90.00
#
_symmetry.space_group_name_H-M   'P 1'
#
loop_
_entity.id
_entity.type
_entity.pdbx_description
1 polymer ?
#
loop_
_entity_poly.entity_id
_entity_poly.type
_entity_poly.pdbx_seq_one_letter_code
_entity_poly.pdbx_strand_id
1 'polypeptide(L)'
;MADETTDVSSTEQLSVCLRYYHKESNTIKEDFISFIEVLEHEHSEKNKEECSVVIEQSAPKTMEEYLESCYKVNEATHTLEEPRLTGNVIGKAIVSEIETSGLSPEAAIAQSYDGASVMSSESIGTCAYVKNHCPYAEYYHCSAHALNLTLVHASKIPAVRNMISTVKENKFLLN
;
A
#
# COMPACT_ATOMS: atom_id res chain seq x y z
N MET A 1 -7.40 6.18 2.10
CA MET A 1 -7.35 4.74 1.77
C MET A 1 -5.93 4.45 1.33
N ALA A 2 -5.36 3.32 1.70
CA ALA A 2 -4.12 2.87 1.07
C ALA A 2 -4.18 1.39 0.74
N ASP A 3 -3.50 1.01 -0.33
CA ASP A 3 -3.41 -0.38 -0.78
C ASP A 3 -1.95 -0.70 -1.07
N GLU A 4 -1.47 -1.75 -0.42
CA GLU A 4 -0.13 -2.28 -0.58
C GLU A 4 -0.15 -3.29 -1.74
N THR A 5 0.76 -3.10 -2.70
CA THR A 5 0.92 -4.00 -3.83
C THR A 5 2.40 -4.29 -4.07
N THR A 6 2.71 -5.53 -4.43
CA THR A 6 4.05 -5.90 -4.88
C THR A 6 4.16 -5.63 -6.38
N ASP A 7 5.15 -4.83 -6.80
CA ASP A 7 5.44 -4.57 -8.20
C ASP A 7 6.13 -5.78 -8.89
N VAL A 8 6.16 -5.78 -10.22
CA VAL A 8 6.88 -6.78 -11.05
C VAL A 8 8.37 -6.86 -10.72
N SER A 9 8.94 -5.78 -10.17
CA SER A 9 10.31 -5.69 -9.67
C SER A 9 10.50 -6.26 -8.24
N SER A 10 9.45 -6.83 -7.64
CA SER A 10 9.43 -7.35 -6.25
C SER A 10 9.60 -6.28 -5.17
N THR A 11 9.42 -5.00 -5.49
CA THR A 11 9.35 -3.92 -4.49
C THR A 11 7.92 -3.74 -3.99
N GLU A 12 7.76 -3.51 -2.69
CA GLU A 12 6.46 -3.19 -2.09
C GLU A 12 6.16 -1.70 -2.27
N GLN A 13 5.02 -1.42 -2.90
CA GLN A 13 4.54 -0.07 -3.17
C GLN A 13 3.20 0.13 -2.46
N LEU A 14 3.06 1.29 -1.84
CA LEU A 14 1.83 1.70 -1.18
C LEU A 14 1.15 2.79 -2.01
N SER A 15 0.00 2.48 -2.57
CA SER A 15 -0.86 3.49 -3.20
C SER A 15 -1.68 4.23 -2.15
N VAL A 16 -1.75 5.57 -2.24
CA VAL A 16 -2.54 6.39 -1.32
C VAL A 16 -3.62 7.15 -2.08
N CYS A 17 -4.87 6.98 -1.65
CA CYS A 17 -6.03 7.67 -2.20
C CYS A 17 -6.79 8.43 -1.11
N LEU A 18 -7.21 9.66 -1.40
CA LEU A 18 -8.08 10.45 -0.54
C LEU A 18 -9.51 10.40 -1.04
N ARG A 19 -10.42 10.05 -0.15
CA ARG A 19 -11.86 10.18 -0.38
C ARG A 19 -12.41 11.27 0.50
N TYR A 20 -13.01 12.29 -0.11
CA TYR A 20 -13.52 13.45 0.61
C TYR A 20 -14.86 13.94 0.05
N TYR A 21 -15.58 14.69 0.87
CA TYR A 21 -16.84 15.30 0.46
C TYR A 21 -16.59 16.71 -0.08
N HIS A 22 -16.89 16.92 -1.36
CA HIS A 22 -16.72 18.22 -2.00
C HIS A 22 -18.01 19.03 -1.88
N LYS A 23 -17.97 20.08 -1.03
CA LYS A 23 -19.15 20.87 -0.67
C LYS A 23 -19.82 21.56 -1.85
N GLU A 24 -19.04 22.10 -2.78
CA GLU A 24 -19.58 22.90 -3.89
C GLU A 24 -20.33 22.04 -4.91
N SER A 25 -19.83 20.84 -5.21
CA SER A 25 -20.48 19.91 -6.13
C SER A 25 -21.49 18.99 -5.44
N ASN A 26 -21.55 18.99 -4.11
CA ASN A 26 -22.40 18.09 -3.32
C ASN A 26 -22.15 16.61 -3.68
N THR A 27 -20.90 16.25 -3.93
CA THR A 27 -20.50 14.89 -4.32
C THR A 27 -19.30 14.40 -3.51
N ILE A 28 -19.22 13.08 -3.35
CA ILE A 28 -18.01 12.42 -2.85
C ILE A 28 -17.02 12.37 -4.01
N LYS A 29 -15.79 12.80 -3.76
CA LYS A 29 -14.67 12.68 -4.69
C LYS A 29 -13.63 11.74 -4.13
N GLU A 30 -12.88 11.14 -5.04
CA GLU A 30 -11.74 10.29 -4.74
C GLU A 30 -10.59 10.69 -5.64
N ASP A 31 -9.50 11.15 -5.03
CA ASP A 31 -8.30 11.58 -5.74
C ASP A 31 -7.14 10.69 -5.30
N PHE A 32 -6.44 10.14 -6.30
CA PHE A 32 -5.16 9.47 -6.10
C PHE A 32 -4.10 10.52 -5.77
N ILE A 33 -3.31 10.27 -4.72
CA ILE A 33 -2.28 11.20 -4.25
C ILE A 33 -0.93 10.81 -4.83
N SER A 34 -0.46 9.61 -4.48
CA SER A 34 0.87 9.15 -4.85
C SER A 34 1.02 7.64 -4.64
N PHE A 35 2.05 7.10 -5.29
CA PHE A 35 2.66 5.85 -4.90
C PHE A 35 3.81 6.18 -3.96
N ILE A 36 3.86 5.47 -2.84
CA ILE A 36 4.94 5.55 -1.87
C ILE A 36 5.73 4.25 -2.02
N GLU A 37 6.96 4.37 -2.48
CA GLU A 37 7.92 3.26 -2.42
C GLU A 37 8.50 3.22 -1.01
N VAL A 38 8.38 2.06 -0.35
CA VAL A 38 8.83 1.91 1.03
C VAL A 38 10.14 1.14 1.03
N LEU A 39 11.26 1.87 1.02
CA LEU A 39 12.60 1.29 1.09
C LEU A 39 13.16 1.45 2.52
N GLU A 40 13.57 0.36 3.16
CA GLU A 40 14.46 0.44 4.34
C GLU A 40 15.91 0.56 3.85
N HIS A 41 16.53 1.72 4.07
CA HIS A 41 17.99 1.83 3.98
C HIS A 41 18.60 1.71 5.38
N GLU A 42 19.25 0.57 5.65
CA GLU A 42 20.20 0.51 6.76
C GLU A 42 21.45 1.31 6.41
N HIS A 43 21.63 2.45 7.06
CA HIS A 43 22.96 3.04 7.20
C HIS A 43 23.39 3.06 8.67
N SER A 44 24.32 2.15 8.95
CA SER A 44 25.39 2.29 9.93
C SER A 44 25.87 3.75 9.99
N GLU A 45 25.48 4.50 11.01
CA GLU A 45 26.36 4.99 12.09
C GLU A 45 25.64 6.03 12.95
N LYS A 46 25.47 5.70 14.24
CA LYS A 46 25.37 6.60 15.42
C LYS A 46 24.81 8.02 15.18
N ASN A 47 23.54 8.18 15.56
CA ASN A 47 22.83 9.37 16.07
C ASN A 47 21.61 9.78 15.21
N LYS A 48 20.43 9.58 15.84
CA LYS A 48 19.09 10.12 15.55
C LYS A 48 18.24 9.39 14.49
N GLU A 49 16.99 9.17 14.91
CA GLU A 49 15.87 8.53 14.24
C GLU A 49 15.42 9.28 12.98
N GLU A 50 16.17 9.17 11.88
CA GLU A 50 15.68 9.59 10.56
C GLU A 50 15.73 8.40 9.60
N CYS A 51 14.66 7.60 9.63
CA CYS A 51 14.31 6.76 8.50
C CYS A 51 13.92 7.71 7.36
N SER A 52 14.77 7.81 6.34
CA SER A 52 14.57 8.64 5.16
C SER A 52 13.59 7.94 4.22
N VAL A 53 12.33 8.36 4.24
CA VAL A 53 11.38 8.04 3.18
C VAL A 53 11.89 8.74 1.93
N VAL A 54 12.36 7.98 0.94
CA VAL A 54 12.71 8.54 -0.37
C VAL A 54 11.39 8.82 -1.08
N ILE A 55 10.90 10.05 -0.93
CA ILE A 55 9.73 10.53 -1.67
C ILE A 55 10.23 10.81 -3.09
N GLU A 56 10.14 9.84 -4.00
CA GLU A 56 10.34 10.12 -5.43
C GLU A 56 9.17 10.99 -5.94
N GLN A 57 9.27 12.30 -5.73
CA GLN A 57 8.44 13.31 -6.38
C GLN A 57 8.89 13.50 -7.84
N SER A 58 8.88 12.44 -8.64
CA SER A 58 8.81 12.59 -10.09
C SER A 58 8.51 11.25 -10.72
N ALA A 59 7.34 11.14 -11.36
CA ALA A 59 7.12 10.10 -12.35
C ALA A 59 8.26 10.15 -13.39
N PRO A 60 8.98 9.05 -13.65
CA PRO A 60 10.00 9.01 -14.70
C PRO A 60 9.35 9.43 -16.03
N LYS A 61 10.03 10.31 -16.78
CA LYS A 61 9.44 10.93 -17.97
C LYS A 61 9.44 9.97 -19.16
N THR A 62 10.16 8.85 -19.08
CA THR A 62 10.26 7.82 -20.11
C THR A 62 10.37 6.42 -19.51
N MET A 63 9.96 5.41 -20.29
CA MET A 63 9.97 4.00 -19.88
C MET A 63 11.39 3.46 -19.65
N GLU A 64 12.40 4.03 -20.31
CA GLU A 64 13.81 3.69 -20.08
C GLU A 64 14.32 4.17 -18.71
N GLU A 65 13.91 5.37 -18.24
CA GLU A 65 14.28 5.88 -16.91
C GLU A 65 13.68 5.02 -15.78
N TYR A 66 12.46 4.51 -15.95
CA TYR A 66 11.81 3.59 -14.99
C TYR A 66 12.52 2.23 -14.93
N LEU A 67 12.91 1.67 -16.08
CA LEU A 67 13.64 0.40 -16.10
C LEU A 67 15.03 0.55 -15.46
N GLU A 68 15.72 1.65 -15.70
CA GLU A 68 17.06 1.85 -15.15
C GLU A 68 17.07 2.16 -13.65
N SER A 69 15.97 2.68 -13.09
CA SER A 69 15.78 2.78 -11.64
C SER A 69 15.50 1.41 -11.00
N CYS A 70 14.69 0.55 -11.64
CA CYS A 70 14.37 -0.80 -11.16
C CYS A 70 15.55 -1.79 -11.23
N TYR A 71 16.57 -1.55 -12.06
CA TYR A 71 17.67 -2.50 -12.33
C TYR A 71 19.05 -2.03 -11.84
N LYS A 72 19.16 -1.22 -10.77
CA LYS A 72 20.47 -0.96 -10.14
C LYS A 72 21.02 -2.21 -9.45
N VAL A 73 21.61 -3.10 -10.24
CA VAL A 73 22.37 -4.27 -9.77
C VAL A 73 23.77 -3.80 -9.40
N ASN A 74 23.99 -3.49 -8.11
CA ASN A 74 25.35 -3.44 -7.59
C ASN A 74 25.84 -4.89 -7.44
N GLU A 75 26.80 -5.25 -8.28
CA GLU A 75 27.37 -6.59 -8.43
C GLU A 75 28.36 -6.94 -7.29
N ALA A 76 27.94 -6.80 -6.03
CA ALA A 76 28.71 -7.26 -4.89
C ALA A 76 27.81 -7.72 -3.72
N THR A 77 27.87 -9.03 -3.45
CA THR A 77 27.56 -9.71 -2.17
C THR A 77 26.10 -9.82 -1.71
N HIS A 78 25.40 -10.85 -2.22
CA HIS A 78 24.88 -12.01 -1.47
C HIS A 78 24.27 -11.80 -0.06
N THR A 79 23.10 -11.18 0.06
CA THR A 79 21.88 -11.63 0.79
C THR A 79 20.87 -10.49 0.70
N LEU A 80 19.98 -10.53 -0.30
CA LEU A 80 18.85 -9.61 -0.36
C LEU A 80 17.86 -10.06 0.70
N GLU A 81 18.00 -9.56 1.93
CA GLU A 81 16.86 -9.55 2.85
C GLU A 81 15.84 -8.59 2.26
N GLU A 82 14.68 -9.11 1.84
CA GLU A 82 13.52 -8.28 1.52
C GLU A 82 13.26 -7.38 2.74
N PRO A 83 13.22 -6.04 2.56
CA PRO A 83 13.01 -5.13 3.67
C PRO A 83 11.66 -5.45 4.31
N ARG A 84 11.66 -5.74 5.62
CA ARG A 84 10.43 -6.11 6.32
C ARG A 84 9.62 -4.87 6.59
N LEU A 85 8.59 -4.62 5.78
CA LEU A 85 7.67 -3.52 6.04
C LEU A 85 7.00 -3.68 7.41
N THR A 86 7.26 -2.72 8.30
CA THR A 86 6.59 -2.64 9.60
C THR A 86 5.48 -1.61 9.55
N GLY A 87 4.42 -1.84 10.33
CA GLY A 87 3.23 -0.98 10.31
C GLY A 87 3.55 0.48 10.64
N ASN A 88 4.55 0.71 11.48
CA ASN A 88 5.07 2.04 11.83
C ASN A 88 5.68 2.78 10.64
N VAL A 89 6.47 2.11 9.79
CA VAL A 89 7.10 2.74 8.61
C VAL A 89 6.03 3.18 7.62
N ILE A 90 5.08 2.30 7.33
CA ILE A 90 3.93 2.58 6.48
C ILE A 90 3.09 3.73 7.06
N GLY A 91 2.80 3.67 8.36
CA GLY A 91 2.01 4.71 9.05
C GLY A 91 2.68 6.07 9.00
N LYS A 92 3.99 6.12 9.22
CA LYS A 92 4.79 7.34 9.12
C LYS A 92 4.73 7.91 7.70
N ALA A 93 4.90 7.08 6.68
CA ALA A 93 4.86 7.51 5.29
C ALA A 93 3.49 8.09 4.90
N ILE A 94 2.39 7.47 5.34
CA ILE A 94 1.03 7.97 5.11
C ILE A 94 0.84 9.34 5.78
N VAL A 95 1.25 9.50 7.04
CA VAL A 95 1.10 10.78 7.76
C VAL A 95 1.93 11.87 7.10
N SER A 96 3.19 11.58 6.70
CA SER A 96 4.01 12.56 5.99
C SER A 96 3.43 12.97 4.64
N GLU A 97 2.74 12.06 3.95
CA GLU A 97 2.12 12.37 2.65
C GLU A 97 0.89 13.26 2.81
N ILE A 98 0.09 13.04 3.87
CA ILE A 98 -1.05 13.89 4.23
C ILE A 98 -0.57 15.33 4.51
N GLU A 99 0.50 15.46 5.31
CA GLU A 99 1.10 16.76 5.64
C GLU A 99 1.70 17.44 4.40
N THR A 100 2.40 16.68 3.55
CA THR A 100 2.99 17.18 2.29
C THR A 100 1.92 17.63 1.30
N SER A 101 0.76 16.98 1.29
CA SER A 101 -0.41 17.38 0.51
C SER A 101 -1.10 18.66 1.03
N GLY A 102 -0.60 19.24 2.13
CA GLY A 102 -1.15 20.44 2.75
C GLY A 102 -2.43 20.21 3.54
N LEU A 103 -2.73 18.96 3.90
CA LEU A 103 -3.90 18.59 4.69
C LEU A 103 -3.51 18.40 6.16
N SER A 104 -4.39 18.85 7.07
CA SER A 104 -4.18 18.57 8.48
C SER A 104 -4.52 17.10 8.79
N PRO A 105 -3.65 16.35 9.51
CA PRO A 105 -3.94 14.98 9.94
C PRO A 105 -5.26 14.84 10.72
N GLU A 106 -5.63 15.88 11.47
CA GLU A 106 -6.88 15.97 12.24
C GLU A 106 -8.15 15.98 11.38
N ALA A 107 -8.05 16.36 10.10
CA ALA A 107 -9.18 16.33 9.18
C ALA A 107 -9.52 14.91 8.72
N ALA A 108 -8.64 13.92 8.95
CA ALA A 108 -8.89 12.54 8.60
C ALA A 108 -9.93 11.92 9.56
N ILE A 109 -11.06 11.49 8.98
CA ILE A 109 -12.17 10.86 9.71
C ILE A 109 -12.19 9.32 9.60
N ALA A 110 -11.47 8.78 8.62
CA ALA A 110 -11.44 7.35 8.36
C ALA A 110 -10.12 6.95 7.72
N GLN A 111 -9.67 5.75 8.05
CA GLN A 111 -8.54 5.06 7.45
C GLN A 111 -9.00 3.66 7.03
N SER A 112 -8.52 3.16 5.88
CA SER A 112 -8.91 1.85 5.39
C SER A 112 -7.78 1.19 4.62
N TYR A 113 -7.47 -0.05 5.04
CA TYR A 113 -6.41 -0.89 4.49
C TYR A 113 -6.87 -2.36 4.52
N ASP A 114 -6.03 -3.27 4.03
CA ASP A 114 -6.30 -4.70 4.12
C ASP A 114 -6.23 -5.21 5.59
N GLY A 115 -6.54 -6.50 5.76
CA GLY A 115 -6.55 -7.16 7.06
C GLY A 115 -5.19 -7.73 7.47
N ALA A 116 -4.09 -7.40 6.79
CA ALA A 116 -2.78 -7.91 7.16
C ALA A 116 -2.41 -7.41 8.57
N SER A 117 -1.67 -8.22 9.34
CA SER A 117 -1.29 -7.85 10.72
C SER A 117 -0.45 -6.57 10.78
N VAL A 118 0.35 -6.31 9.74
CA VAL A 118 1.16 -5.09 9.60
C VAL A 118 0.27 -3.85 9.51
N MET A 119 -0.87 -3.95 8.85
CA MET A 119 -1.79 -2.83 8.60
C MET A 119 -2.85 -2.66 9.69
N SER A 120 -3.40 -3.78 10.17
CA SER A 120 -4.61 -3.83 11.01
C SER A 120 -4.34 -3.93 12.52
N SER A 121 -3.09 -4.16 12.94
CA SER A 121 -2.77 -4.31 14.37
C SER A 121 -2.97 -3.01 15.15
N GLU A 122 -3.78 -3.07 16.21
CA GLU A 122 -4.09 -1.94 17.10
C GLU A 122 -2.92 -1.48 17.97
N SER A 123 -1.86 -2.28 18.11
CA SER A 123 -0.73 -1.98 18.99
C SER A 123 0.55 -1.59 18.26
N ILE A 124 0.81 -2.19 17.08
CA ILE A 124 2.08 -2.02 16.33
C ILE A 124 1.81 -1.83 14.82
N GLY A 125 0.54 -1.87 14.40
CA GLY A 125 0.18 -1.76 13.00
C GLY A 125 0.11 -0.32 12.51
N THR A 126 0.00 -0.17 11.19
CA THR A 126 -0.25 1.11 10.52
C THR A 126 -1.47 1.80 11.09
N CYS A 127 -2.55 1.05 11.38
CA CYS A 127 -3.77 1.64 11.92
C CYS A 127 -3.55 2.32 13.27
N ALA A 128 -2.72 1.74 14.14
CA ALA A 128 -2.37 2.28 15.45
C ALA A 128 -1.57 3.57 15.31
N TYR A 129 -0.57 3.58 14.43
CA TYR A 129 0.26 4.75 14.17
C TYR A 129 -0.57 5.91 13.63
N VAL A 130 -1.41 5.64 12.63
CA VAL A 130 -2.30 6.65 12.03
C VAL A 130 -3.33 7.11 13.05
N LYS A 131 -3.88 6.23 13.90
CA LYS A 131 -4.81 6.61 14.97
C LYS A 131 -4.19 7.54 16.00
N ASN A 132 -2.89 7.37 16.30
CA ASN A 132 -2.18 8.22 17.24
C ASN A 132 -1.98 9.66 16.70
N HIS A 133 -1.76 9.82 15.38
CA HIS A 133 -1.59 11.13 14.74
C HIS A 133 -2.91 11.75 14.27
N CYS A 134 -3.88 10.90 13.92
CA CYS A 134 -5.21 11.25 13.44
C CYS A 134 -6.26 10.61 14.38
N PRO A 135 -6.56 11.22 15.54
CA PRO A 135 -7.43 10.60 16.56
C PRO A 135 -8.85 10.30 16.05
N TYR A 136 -9.34 11.12 15.12
CA TYR A 136 -10.67 10.95 14.52
C TYR A 136 -10.71 9.91 13.40
N ALA A 137 -9.56 9.42 12.90
CA ALA A 137 -9.51 8.47 11.80
C ALA A 137 -9.84 7.05 12.29
N GLU A 138 -11.09 6.63 12.14
CA GLU A 138 -11.50 5.26 12.50
C GLU A 138 -11.07 4.25 11.44
N TYR A 139 -10.62 3.06 11.88
CA TYR A 139 -10.16 2.01 10.98
C TYR A 139 -11.31 1.18 10.42
N TYR A 140 -11.28 0.98 9.11
CA TYR A 140 -12.22 0.16 8.36
C TYR A 140 -11.48 -0.86 7.50
N HIS A 141 -11.89 -2.11 7.57
CA HIS A 141 -11.35 -3.16 6.70
C HIS A 141 -11.71 -2.91 5.23
N CYS A 142 -10.77 -3.23 4.34
CA CYS A 142 -10.99 -3.20 2.90
C CYS A 142 -12.10 -4.19 2.49
N SER A 143 -13.20 -3.65 1.94
CA SER A 143 -14.32 -4.47 1.45
C SER A 143 -13.93 -5.37 0.27
N ALA A 144 -12.99 -4.91 -0.57
CA ALA A 144 -12.49 -5.71 -1.69
C ALA A 144 -11.71 -6.94 -1.19
N HIS A 145 -10.87 -6.76 -0.16
CA HIS A 145 -10.17 -7.88 0.50
C HIS A 145 -11.15 -8.86 1.14
N ALA A 146 -12.16 -8.37 1.87
CA ALA A 146 -13.20 -9.20 2.48
C ALA A 146 -14.00 -10.00 1.43
N LEU A 147 -14.33 -9.38 0.28
CA LEU A 147 -14.98 -10.05 -0.84
C LEU A 147 -14.08 -11.13 -1.44
N ASN A 148 -12.81 -10.83 -1.68
CA ASN A 148 -11.84 -11.79 -2.21
C ASN A 148 -11.71 -13.01 -1.29
N LEU A 149 -11.60 -12.79 0.02
CA LEU A 149 -11.55 -13.87 1.00
C LEU A 149 -12.80 -14.75 0.97
N THR A 150 -13.97 -14.13 0.82
CA THR A 150 -15.25 -14.84 0.68
C THR A 150 -15.31 -15.67 -0.60
N LEU A 151 -14.81 -15.15 -1.72
CA LEU A 151 -14.74 -15.88 -3.00
C LEU A 151 -13.75 -17.05 -2.94
N VAL A 152 -12.60 -16.86 -2.30
CA VAL A 152 -11.63 -17.94 -2.05
C VAL A 152 -12.26 -19.02 -1.19
N HIS A 153 -13.04 -18.65 -0.17
CA HIS A 153 -13.76 -19.61 0.66
C HIS A 153 -14.84 -20.36 -0.14
N ALA A 154 -15.65 -19.66 -0.95
CA ALA A 154 -16.63 -20.27 -1.83
C ALA A 154 -15.99 -21.24 -2.83
N SER A 155 -14.78 -20.93 -3.30
CA SER A 155 -13.99 -21.78 -4.20
C SER A 155 -13.50 -23.08 -3.54
N LYS A 156 -13.68 -23.26 -2.23
CA LYS A 156 -13.46 -24.55 -1.56
C LYS A 156 -14.63 -25.52 -1.77
N ILE A 157 -15.81 -25.03 -2.15
CA ILE A 157 -16.97 -25.86 -2.47
C ILE A 157 -16.66 -26.64 -3.76
N PRO A 158 -16.72 -27.99 -3.76
CA PRO A 158 -16.30 -28.79 -4.91
C PRO A 158 -17.00 -28.42 -6.22
N ALA A 159 -18.31 -28.12 -6.17
CA ALA A 159 -19.06 -27.72 -7.36
C ALA A 159 -18.51 -26.41 -7.99
N VAL A 160 -18.26 -25.40 -7.15
CA VAL A 160 -17.72 -24.10 -7.58
C VAL A 160 -16.30 -24.26 -8.08
N ARG A 161 -15.46 -25.00 -7.34
CA ARG A 161 -14.08 -25.29 -7.71
C ARG A 161 -13.98 -25.97 -9.07
N ASN A 162 -14.77 -27.03 -9.27
CA ASN A 162 -14.74 -27.80 -10.51
C ASN A 162 -15.19 -26.95 -11.70
N MET A 163 -16.25 -26.14 -11.52
CA MET A 163 -16.69 -25.18 -12.53
C MET A 163 -15.57 -24.19 -12.88
N ILE A 164 -14.90 -23.59 -11.88
CA ILE A 164 -13.78 -22.67 -12.11
C ILE A 164 -12.62 -23.38 -12.83
N SER A 165 -12.30 -24.63 -12.48
CA SER A 165 -11.29 -25.42 -13.18
C SER A 165 -11.62 -25.62 -14.66
N THR A 166 -12.87 -26.00 -14.97
CA THR A 166 -13.33 -26.16 -16.36
C THR A 166 -13.25 -24.84 -17.14
N VAL A 167 -13.59 -23.71 -16.53
CA VAL A 167 -13.45 -22.40 -17.18
C VAL A 167 -11.97 -22.07 -17.44
N LYS A 168 -11.07 -22.37 -16.51
CA LYS A 168 -9.62 -22.16 -16.67
C LYS A 168 -9.03 -23.04 -17.77
N GLU A 169 -9.47 -24.28 -17.90
CA GLU A 169 -9.05 -25.19 -18.98
C GLU A 169 -9.47 -24.69 -20.36
N ASN A 170 -10.65 -24.07 -20.45
CA ASN A 170 -11.17 -23.47 -21.69
C ASN A 170 -10.66 -22.04 -21.94
N LYS A 171 -9.69 -21.54 -21.16
CA LYS A 171 -9.13 -20.18 -21.31
C LYS A 171 -8.57 -19.92 -22.72
N PHE A 172 -8.11 -20.95 -23.42
CA PHE A 172 -7.66 -20.86 -24.82
C PHE A 172 -8.78 -20.50 -25.81
N LEU A 173 -10.06 -20.66 -25.45
CA LEU A 173 -11.21 -20.36 -26.32
C LEU A 173 -11.70 -18.90 -26.19
N LEU A 174 -11.11 -18.12 -25.27
CA LEU A 174 -11.53 -16.74 -24.97
C LEU A 174 -10.52 -15.67 -25.45
N ASN A 175 -9.50 -16.07 -26.21
CA ASN A 175 -8.54 -15.19 -26.87
C ASN A 175 -8.75 -15.19 -28.38
#